data_AF-A0A0F9LC92-F1
#
_entry.id   AF-A0A0F9LC92-F1
#
_cell.length_a   1.000
_cell.length_b   1.000
_cell.length_c   1.000
_cell.angle_alpha   90.00
_cell.angle_beta   90.00
_cell.angle_gamma   90.00
#
_symmetry.space_group_name_H-M   'P 1'
#
loop_
_entity.id
_entity.type
_entity.pdbx_description
1 polymer ?
#
loop_
_entity_poly.entity_id
_entity_poly.type
_entity_poly.pdbx_seq_one_letter_code
_entity_poly.pdbx_strand_id
1 'polypeptide(L)'
;MSKKRTRQETWNISAYPKKDRPVILKEMTRLLKKHGREGLSASVLLQETKKKRNPLHKYYTWDDASAGEQHRLWQARKMLAYVVAHVQFITPTGRVSSEYTTRALISDTKRGQRTEGHYHTLAVVMGDDALRANYLERALAELNAVRMRYSELVELAGVYREIDKLAKKVAAA
;
A
#
# COMPACT_ATOMS: atom_id res chain seq x y z
N MET A 1 -13.08 -11.40 38.84
CA MET A 1 -13.95 -10.64 37.90
C MET A 1 -13.07 -9.93 36.87
N SER A 2 -12.94 -10.46 35.66
CA SER A 2 -12.12 -9.85 34.60
C SER A 2 -12.85 -8.64 34.01
N LYS A 3 -12.25 -7.44 34.09
CA LYS A 3 -12.80 -6.22 33.47
C LYS A 3 -12.89 -6.47 31.96
N LYS A 4 -14.11 -6.58 31.42
CA LYS A 4 -14.34 -6.68 29.98
C LYS A 4 -13.65 -5.49 29.31
N ARG A 5 -12.64 -5.75 28.48
CA ARG A 5 -12.05 -4.73 27.62
C ARG A 5 -13.13 -4.25 26.65
N THR A 6 -13.50 -2.97 26.71
CA THR A 6 -14.38 -2.35 25.73
C THR A 6 -13.55 -2.00 24.50
N ARG A 7 -13.89 -2.59 23.35
CA ARG A 7 -13.27 -2.22 22.07
C ARG A 7 -13.82 -0.87 21.64
N GLN A 8 -12.94 0.11 21.45
CA GLN A 8 -13.26 1.36 20.76
C GLN A 8 -12.61 1.33 19.38
N GLU A 9 -13.42 1.56 18.34
CA GLU A 9 -12.95 1.61 16.96
C GLU A 9 -13.16 3.02 16.41
N THR A 10 -12.09 3.63 15.92
CA THR A 10 -12.15 4.90 15.19
C THR A 10 -11.75 4.67 13.75
N TRP A 11 -12.62 5.04 12.81
CA TRP A 11 -12.33 4.88 11.38
C TRP A 11 -11.57 6.10 10.86
N ASN A 12 -10.60 5.88 9.97
CA ASN A 12 -9.79 6.94 9.37
C ASN A 12 -9.60 6.69 7.88
N ILE A 13 -9.54 7.76 7.10
CA ILE A 13 -9.26 7.74 5.66
C ILE A 13 -8.16 8.75 5.34
N SER A 14 -6.96 8.46 5.86
CA SER A 14 -5.80 9.38 5.85
C SER A 14 -5.35 9.80 4.45
N ALA A 15 -5.66 9.00 3.44
CA ALA A 15 -5.42 9.29 2.02
C ALA A 15 -6.16 10.55 1.52
N TYR A 16 -7.20 11.01 2.22
CA TYR A 16 -7.97 12.21 1.87
C TYR A 16 -7.61 13.41 2.76
N PRO A 17 -7.80 14.64 2.25
CA PRO A 17 -7.57 15.87 3.02
C PRO A 17 -8.35 15.87 4.34
N LYS A 18 -7.75 16.38 5.43
CA LYS A 18 -8.36 16.38 6.78
C LYS A 18 -9.80 16.95 6.78
N LYS A 19 -10.04 18.01 6.00
CA LYS A 19 -11.36 18.66 5.85
C LYS A 19 -12.45 17.75 5.26
N ASP A 20 -12.05 16.81 4.41
CA ASP A 20 -12.97 15.94 3.66
C ASP A 20 -13.27 14.63 4.43
N ARG A 21 -12.39 14.21 5.35
CA ARG A 21 -12.53 12.94 6.09
C ARG A 21 -13.86 12.81 6.85
N PRO A 22 -14.35 13.82 7.61
CA PRO A 22 -15.61 13.67 8.34
C PRO A 22 -16.80 13.43 7.40
N VAL A 23 -16.82 14.11 6.25
CA VAL A 23 -17.88 13.96 5.23
C VAL A 23 -17.83 12.55 4.64
N ILE A 24 -16.63 12.07 4.27
CA ILE A 24 -16.47 10.75 3.69
C ILE A 24 -16.88 9.66 4.67
N LEU A 25 -16.37 9.71 5.90
CA LEU A 25 -16.66 8.72 6.93
C LEU A 25 -18.15 8.69 7.29
N LYS A 26 -18.80 9.85 7.44
CA LYS A 26 -20.24 9.93 7.71
C LYS A 26 -21.05 9.24 6.62
N GLU A 27 -20.75 9.51 5.35
CA GLU A 27 -21.49 8.93 4.24
C GLU A 27 -21.19 7.43 4.05
N MET A 28 -19.95 7.00 4.24
CA MET A 28 -19.59 5.58 4.23
C MET A 28 -20.31 4.82 5.35
N THR A 29 -20.36 5.35 6.57
CA THR A 29 -21.12 4.74 7.68
C THR A 29 -22.60 4.66 7.37
N ARG A 30 -23.18 5.71 6.75
CA ARG A 30 -24.59 5.70 6.32
C ARG A 30 -24.86 4.59 5.30
N LEU A 31 -24.00 4.45 4.29
CA LEU A 31 -24.12 3.43 3.25
C LEU A 31 -23.93 2.01 3.81
N LEU A 32 -22.93 1.79 4.66
CA LEU A 32 -22.73 0.49 5.29
C LEU A 32 -23.91 0.07 6.17
N LYS A 33 -24.50 1.02 6.91
CA LYS A 33 -25.75 0.77 7.66
C LYS A 33 -26.93 0.43 6.75
N LYS A 34 -27.05 1.13 5.60
CA LYS A 34 -28.11 0.89 4.62
C LYS A 34 -28.03 -0.52 4.01
N HIS A 35 -26.83 -1.00 3.69
CA HIS A 35 -26.63 -2.32 3.07
C HIS A 35 -26.48 -3.46 4.09
N GLY A 36 -26.29 -3.14 5.37
CA GLY A 36 -26.32 -4.10 6.46
C GLY A 36 -25.33 -5.24 6.27
N ARG A 37 -25.81 -6.48 6.30
CA ARG A 37 -24.97 -7.69 6.25
C ARG A 37 -24.36 -7.99 4.87
N GLU A 38 -24.98 -7.52 3.79
CA GLU A 38 -24.43 -7.68 2.43
C GLU A 38 -23.14 -6.89 2.23
N GLY A 39 -22.94 -5.85 3.05
CA GLY A 39 -21.79 -4.96 2.97
C GLY A 39 -21.89 -3.98 1.79
N LEU A 40 -20.84 -3.19 1.61
CA LEU A 40 -20.77 -2.17 0.57
C LEU A 40 -19.71 -2.55 -0.46
N SER A 41 -20.14 -2.92 -1.66
CA SER A 41 -19.23 -3.16 -2.79
C SER A 41 -18.84 -1.85 -3.48
N ALA A 42 -17.73 -1.86 -4.22
CA ALA A 42 -17.27 -0.69 -4.97
C ALA A 42 -18.28 -0.27 -6.07
N SER A 43 -18.96 -1.22 -6.71
CA SER A 43 -19.98 -0.93 -7.73
C SER A 43 -21.21 -0.28 -7.10
N VAL A 44 -21.68 -0.77 -5.96
CA VAL A 44 -22.78 -0.17 -5.21
C VAL A 44 -22.42 1.24 -4.76
N LEU A 45 -21.23 1.43 -4.20
CA LEU A 45 -20.75 2.76 -3.82
C LEU A 45 -20.75 3.71 -5.01
N LEU A 46 -20.20 3.31 -6.16
CA LEU A 46 -20.20 4.14 -7.37
C LEU A 46 -21.62 4.51 -7.83
N GLN A 47 -22.57 3.57 -7.80
CA GLN A 47 -23.96 3.85 -8.20
C GLN A 47 -24.64 4.84 -7.24
N GLU A 48 -24.41 4.71 -5.93
CA GLU A 48 -24.95 5.63 -4.92
C GLU A 48 -24.36 7.05 -5.06
N THR A 49 -23.10 7.18 -5.51
CA THR A 49 -22.39 8.46 -5.64
C THR A 49 -22.56 9.16 -6.98
N LYS A 50 -23.19 8.52 -7.98
CA LYS A 50 -23.55 9.15 -9.27
C LYS A 50 -24.41 10.39 -9.13
N LYS A 51 -25.30 10.42 -8.14
CA LYS A 51 -26.20 11.56 -7.92
C LYS A 51 -25.40 12.76 -7.43
N LYS A 52 -25.49 13.90 -8.11
CA LYS A 52 -24.78 15.16 -7.73
C LYS A 52 -25.00 15.60 -6.28
N ARG A 53 -26.17 15.27 -5.69
CA ARG A 53 -26.50 15.55 -4.28
C ARG A 53 -25.75 14.67 -3.28
N ASN A 54 -25.14 13.57 -3.72
CA ASN A 54 -24.39 12.69 -2.84
C ASN A 54 -23.11 13.42 -2.39
N PRO A 55 -22.82 13.51 -1.08
CA PRO A 55 -21.61 14.18 -0.57
C PRO A 55 -20.29 13.63 -1.13
N LEU A 56 -20.29 12.37 -1.58
CA LEU A 56 -19.12 11.72 -2.17
C LEU A 56 -18.97 11.94 -3.68
N HIS A 57 -19.97 12.53 -4.34
CA HIS A 57 -19.97 12.74 -5.80
C HIS A 57 -18.71 13.46 -6.29
N LYS A 58 -18.25 14.46 -5.53
CA LYS A 58 -17.08 15.30 -5.86
C LYS A 58 -15.73 14.57 -5.80
N TYR A 59 -15.66 13.35 -5.27
CA TYR A 59 -14.41 12.58 -5.17
C TYR A 59 -14.19 11.63 -6.36
N TYR A 60 -15.07 11.66 -7.36
CA TYR A 60 -14.97 10.88 -8.58
C TYR A 60 -14.66 11.78 -9.78
N THR A 61 -13.91 11.24 -10.73
CA THR A 61 -13.70 11.84 -12.06
C THR A 61 -14.85 11.37 -12.97
N TRP A 62 -15.80 12.26 -13.25
CA TRP A 62 -16.99 11.94 -14.08
C TRP A 62 -16.80 12.26 -15.57
N ASP A 63 -15.77 13.02 -15.92
CA ASP A 63 -15.40 13.24 -17.31
C ASP A 63 -14.69 11.99 -17.86
N ASP A 64 -15.29 11.36 -18.87
CA ASP A 64 -14.82 10.07 -19.41
C ASP A 64 -13.44 10.18 -20.06
N ALA A 65 -13.12 11.33 -20.66
CA ALA A 65 -11.79 11.56 -21.24
C ALA A 65 -10.71 11.56 -20.16
N SER A 66 -10.90 12.37 -19.11
CA SER A 66 -10.01 12.45 -17.95
C SER A 66 -9.94 11.12 -17.20
N ALA A 67 -11.07 10.45 -16.99
CA ALA A 67 -11.13 9.15 -16.32
C ALA A 67 -10.40 8.07 -17.14
N GLY A 68 -10.59 8.06 -18.46
CA GLY A 68 -9.93 7.14 -19.37
C GLY A 68 -8.42 7.33 -19.42
N GLU A 69 -7.94 8.57 -19.41
CA GLU A 69 -6.51 8.87 -19.32
C GLU A 69 -5.90 8.39 -18.00
N GLN A 70 -6.54 8.72 -16.86
CA GLN A 70 -6.09 8.25 -15.55
C GLN A 70 -6.09 6.72 -15.45
N HIS A 71 -7.06 6.04 -16.08
CA HIS A 71 -7.11 4.60 -16.14
C HIS A 71 -5.93 4.01 -16.95
N ARG A 72 -5.61 4.58 -18.12
CA ARG A 72 -4.46 4.15 -18.94
C ARG A 72 -3.13 4.38 -18.20
N LEU A 73 -2.97 5.50 -17.51
CA LEU A 73 -1.79 5.75 -16.67
C LEU A 73 -1.69 4.72 -15.54
N TRP A 74 -2.81 4.35 -14.91
CA TRP A 74 -2.83 3.27 -13.92
C TRP A 74 -2.42 1.93 -14.53
N GLN A 75 -2.91 1.60 -15.74
CA GLN A 75 -2.50 0.39 -16.46
C GLN A 75 -0.98 0.37 -16.75
N ALA A 76 -0.42 1.49 -17.22
CA ALA A 76 1.02 1.62 -17.45
C ALA A 76 1.84 1.40 -16.16
N ARG A 77 1.41 2.00 -15.05
CA ARG A 77 2.04 1.78 -13.72
C ARG A 77 1.97 0.32 -13.28
N LYS A 78 0.87 -0.38 -13.59
CA LYS A 78 0.74 -1.82 -13.32
C LYS A 78 1.72 -2.64 -14.15
N MET A 79 1.87 -2.34 -15.44
CA MET A 79 2.85 -3.02 -16.29
C MET A 79 4.26 -2.90 -15.71
N LEU A 80 4.69 -1.67 -15.36
CA LEU A 80 5.99 -1.42 -14.74
C LEU A 80 6.15 -2.14 -13.39
N ALA A 81 5.12 -2.12 -12.53
CA ALA A 81 5.18 -2.70 -11.20
C ALA A 81 5.17 -4.24 -11.16
N TYR A 82 4.72 -4.89 -12.24
CA TYR A 82 4.62 -6.34 -12.34
C TYR A 82 5.68 -6.99 -13.22
N VAL A 83 6.65 -6.23 -13.73
CA VAL A 83 7.82 -6.85 -14.38
C VAL A 83 8.64 -7.60 -13.33
N VAL A 84 8.93 -8.86 -13.64
CA VAL A 84 9.59 -9.81 -12.75
C VAL A 84 10.95 -10.20 -13.34
N ALA A 85 11.96 -10.32 -12.49
CA ALA A 85 13.28 -10.82 -12.83
C ALA A 85 13.49 -12.20 -12.18
N HIS A 86 13.94 -13.14 -12.98
CA HIS A 86 14.46 -14.43 -12.50
C HIS A 86 15.97 -14.27 -12.29
N VAL A 87 16.41 -14.41 -11.05
CA VAL A 87 17.80 -14.22 -10.65
C VAL A 87 18.40 -15.58 -10.33
N GLN A 88 19.52 -15.91 -10.97
CA GLN A 88 20.28 -17.14 -10.74
C GLN A 88 21.71 -16.79 -10.34
N PHE A 89 22.20 -17.43 -9.28
CA PHE A 89 23.59 -17.30 -8.84
C PHE A 89 24.37 -18.52 -9.32
N ILE A 90 25.27 -18.33 -10.27
CA ILE A 90 26.03 -19.40 -10.91
C ILE A 90 27.43 -19.47 -10.28
N THR A 91 27.86 -20.67 -9.87
CA THR A 91 29.21 -20.92 -9.34
C THR A 91 30.26 -20.85 -10.46
N PRO A 92 31.56 -20.73 -10.14
CA PRO A 92 32.62 -20.80 -11.16
C PRO A 92 32.61 -22.11 -11.97
N THR A 93 32.03 -23.18 -11.42
CA THR A 93 31.84 -24.47 -12.10
C THR A 93 30.60 -24.54 -13.00
N GLY A 94 29.87 -23.43 -13.17
CA GLY A 94 28.68 -23.35 -14.00
C GLY A 94 27.40 -23.92 -13.37
N ARG A 95 27.39 -24.23 -12.06
CA ARG A 95 26.22 -24.76 -11.36
C ARG A 95 25.39 -23.64 -10.73
N VAL A 96 24.07 -23.77 -10.75
CA VAL A 96 23.18 -22.86 -10.01
C VAL A 96 23.27 -23.15 -8.52
N SER A 97 23.70 -22.15 -7.74
CA SER A 97 23.80 -22.22 -6.27
C SER A 97 22.53 -21.77 -5.58
N SER A 98 21.80 -20.82 -6.17
CA SER A 98 20.49 -20.38 -5.71
C SER A 98 19.76 -19.67 -6.85
N GLU A 99 18.43 -19.73 -6.81
CA GLU A 99 17.57 -19.00 -7.71
C GLU A 99 16.36 -18.45 -6.98
N TYR A 100 15.90 -17.28 -7.40
CA TYR A 100 14.65 -16.70 -6.92
C TYR A 100 14.06 -15.76 -7.95
N THR A 101 12.79 -15.44 -7.73
CA THR A 101 12.02 -14.53 -8.57
C THR A 101 11.71 -13.27 -7.76
N THR A 102 12.05 -12.11 -8.30
CA THR A 102 11.84 -10.81 -7.63
C THR A 102 11.32 -9.76 -8.60
N ARG A 103 10.96 -8.57 -8.10
CA ARG A 103 10.60 -7.45 -8.98
C ARG A 103 11.82 -7.02 -9.78
N ALA A 104 11.67 -6.93 -11.10
CA ALA A 104 12.71 -6.41 -11.98
C ALA A 104 12.91 -4.91 -11.79
N LEU A 105 11.79 -4.19 -11.57
CA LEU A 105 11.74 -2.75 -11.49
C LEU A 105 11.29 -2.29 -10.10
N ILE A 106 12.02 -1.32 -9.56
CA ILE A 106 11.84 -0.72 -8.25
C ILE A 106 11.55 0.77 -8.43
N SER A 107 10.45 1.24 -7.86
CA SER A 107 10.07 2.65 -7.87
C SER A 107 10.87 3.43 -6.82
N ASP A 108 11.45 4.57 -7.20
CA ASP A 108 12.18 5.47 -6.29
C ASP A 108 11.28 6.45 -5.51
N THR A 109 9.97 6.45 -5.77
CA THR A 109 9.02 7.39 -5.17
C THR A 109 9.14 7.36 -3.64
N LYS A 110 9.43 8.52 -3.02
CA LYS A 110 9.47 8.60 -1.55
C LYS A 110 8.06 8.61 -0.98
N ARG A 111 7.91 8.07 0.22
CA ARG A 111 6.63 8.08 0.94
C ARG A 111 6.15 9.52 1.13
N GLY A 112 4.93 9.82 0.69
CA GLY A 112 4.33 11.15 0.81
C GLY A 112 4.64 12.10 -0.34
N GLN A 113 5.53 11.75 -1.27
CA GLN A 113 5.64 12.47 -2.53
C GLN A 113 4.44 12.17 -3.42
N ARG A 114 3.89 13.24 -4.02
CA ARG A 114 2.77 13.19 -4.96
C ARG A 114 3.23 13.20 -6.43
N THR A 115 4.51 13.42 -6.66
CA THR A 115 5.12 13.40 -7.99
C THR A 115 5.32 11.97 -8.45
N GLU A 116 5.25 11.76 -9.76
CA GLU A 116 5.59 10.50 -10.38
C GLU A 116 7.05 10.18 -10.07
N GLY A 117 7.32 8.95 -9.61
CA GLY A 117 8.70 8.47 -9.45
C GLY A 117 9.12 7.66 -10.65
N HIS A 118 10.42 7.40 -10.73
CA HIS A 118 11.01 6.59 -11.78
C HIS A 118 11.13 5.14 -11.33
N TYR A 119 11.21 4.26 -12.32
CA TYR A 119 11.42 2.83 -12.10
C TYR A 119 12.85 2.48 -12.52
N HIS A 120 13.58 1.87 -11.60
CA HIS A 120 14.98 1.47 -11.78
C HIS A 120 15.11 -0.04 -11.68
N THR A 121 16.11 -0.62 -12.35
CA THR A 121 16.40 -2.05 -12.15
C THR A 121 16.96 -2.30 -10.75
N LEU A 122 16.83 -3.52 -10.25
CA LEU A 122 17.41 -3.88 -8.95
C LEU A 122 18.93 -3.62 -8.91
N ALA A 123 19.65 -3.89 -10.00
CA ALA A 123 21.09 -3.64 -10.08
C ALA A 123 21.43 -2.15 -9.89
N VAL A 124 20.68 -1.24 -10.52
CA VAL A 124 20.85 0.21 -10.34
C VAL A 124 20.55 0.62 -8.90
N VAL A 125 19.44 0.13 -8.33
CA VAL A 125 19.09 0.44 -6.93
C VAL A 125 20.14 -0.06 -5.94
N MET A 126 20.71 -1.24 -6.17
CA MET A 126 21.72 -1.82 -5.27
C MET A 126 23.11 -1.18 -5.45
N GLY A 127 23.38 -0.60 -6.61
CA GLY A 127 24.65 0.08 -6.92
C GLY A 127 24.71 1.55 -6.51
N ASP A 128 23.58 2.16 -6.13
CA ASP A 128 23.49 3.55 -5.67
C ASP A 128 23.06 3.60 -4.20
N ASP A 129 23.86 4.24 -3.35
CA ASP A 129 23.62 4.25 -1.91
C ASP A 129 22.32 4.97 -1.51
N ALA A 130 21.93 6.02 -2.22
CA ALA A 130 20.72 6.78 -1.91
C ALA A 130 19.45 6.00 -2.33
N LEU A 131 19.46 5.37 -3.50
CA LEU A 131 18.38 4.49 -3.95
C LEU A 131 18.27 3.25 -3.05
N ARG A 132 19.40 2.66 -2.66
CA ARG A 132 19.43 1.51 -1.75
C ARG A 132 18.87 1.86 -0.37
N ALA A 133 19.24 3.02 0.18
CA ALA A 133 18.71 3.50 1.46
C ALA A 133 17.19 3.70 1.40
N ASN A 134 16.68 4.36 0.35
CA ASN A 134 15.24 4.51 0.12
C ASN A 134 14.52 3.15 0.02
N TYR A 135 15.11 2.20 -0.73
CA TYR A 135 14.53 0.87 -0.87
C TYR A 135 14.45 0.12 0.48
N LEU A 136 15.49 0.23 1.32
CA LEU A 136 15.51 -0.34 2.66
C LEU A 136 14.47 0.29 3.59
N GLU A 137 14.36 1.62 3.60
CA GLU A 137 13.32 2.34 4.36
C GLU A 137 11.91 1.90 3.98
N ARG A 138 11.65 1.75 2.67
CA ARG A 138 10.37 1.26 2.16
C ARG A 138 10.08 -0.16 2.61
N ALA A 139 11.05 -1.07 2.52
CA ALA A 139 10.90 -2.44 3.00
C ALA A 139 10.59 -2.47 4.51
N LEU A 140 11.27 -1.66 5.32
CA LEU A 140 11.00 -1.56 6.75
C LEU A 140 9.59 -0.99 7.04
N ALA A 141 9.14 -0.01 6.25
CA ALA A 141 7.79 0.53 6.38
C ALA A 141 6.72 -0.51 6.03
N GLU A 142 6.95 -1.34 5.01
CA GLU A 142 6.06 -2.46 4.65
C GLU A 142 6.00 -3.52 5.75
N LEU A 143 7.14 -3.91 6.32
CA LEU A 143 7.20 -4.85 7.45
C LEU A 143 6.43 -4.32 8.66
N ASN A 144 6.59 -3.04 8.99
CA ASN A 144 5.83 -2.41 10.06
C ASN A 144 4.33 -2.36 9.75
N ALA A 145 3.93 -2.12 8.49
CA ALA A 145 2.53 -2.16 8.10
C ALA A 145 1.92 -3.57 8.24
N VAL A 146 2.68 -4.62 7.91
CA VAL A 146 2.29 -6.02 8.13
C VAL A 146 2.10 -6.28 9.63
N ARG A 147 3.05 -5.87 10.46
CA ARG A 147 2.94 -5.98 11.92
C ARG A 147 1.68 -5.31 12.46
N MET A 148 1.38 -4.09 12.02
CA MET A 148 0.19 -3.38 12.47
C MET A 148 -1.10 -4.07 12.01
N ARG A 149 -1.15 -4.53 10.74
CA ARG A 149 -2.31 -5.20 10.15
C ARG A 149 -2.69 -6.49 10.89
N TYR A 150 -1.70 -7.25 11.32
CA TYR A 150 -1.90 -8.54 11.96
C TYR A 150 -1.55 -8.54 13.46
N SER A 151 -1.51 -7.35 14.08
CA SER A 151 -1.06 -7.17 15.47
C SER A 151 -1.80 -8.02 16.50
N GLU A 152 -3.05 -8.43 16.22
CA GLU A 152 -3.86 -9.30 17.06
C GLU A 152 -3.49 -10.80 16.96
N LEU A 153 -2.71 -11.20 15.95
CA LEU A 153 -2.26 -12.58 15.76
C LEU A 153 -1.00 -12.85 16.61
N VAL A 154 -1.21 -13.51 17.75
CA VAL A 154 -0.15 -13.79 18.74
C VAL A 154 0.92 -14.75 18.21
N GLU A 155 0.56 -15.59 17.24
CA GLU A 155 1.44 -16.55 16.57
C GLU A 155 2.61 -15.83 15.86
N LEU A 156 2.42 -14.57 15.48
CA LEU A 156 3.42 -13.76 14.79
C LEU A 156 4.34 -12.96 15.73
N ALA A 157 4.21 -13.12 17.04
CA ALA A 157 5.00 -12.37 18.03
C ALA A 157 6.52 -12.52 17.85
N GLY A 158 6.99 -13.69 17.41
CA GLY A 158 8.40 -13.91 17.07
C GLY A 158 8.87 -13.01 15.93
N VAL A 159 8.10 -12.91 14.85
CA VAL A 159 8.40 -12.08 13.68
C VAL A 159 8.43 -10.60 14.07
N TYR A 160 7.49 -10.15 14.91
CA TYR A 160 7.43 -8.75 15.35
C TYR A 160 8.69 -8.32 16.11
N ARG A 161 9.26 -9.21 16.93
CA ARG A 161 10.52 -8.93 17.64
C ARG A 161 11.69 -8.72 16.68
N GLU A 162 11.76 -9.49 15.60
CA GLU A 162 12.82 -9.33 14.59
C GLU A 162 12.65 -8.03 13.78
N ILE A 163 11.40 -7.64 13.46
CA ILE A 163 11.11 -6.34 12.84
C ILE A 163 11.57 -5.19 13.76
N ASP A 164 11.28 -5.26 15.07
CA ASP A 164 11.68 -4.24 16.03
C ASP A 164 13.22 -4.11 16.15
N LYS A 165 13.95 -5.23 16.13
CA LYS A 165 15.43 -5.22 16.11
C LYS A 165 15.97 -4.57 14.84
N LEU A 166 15.43 -4.93 13.68
CA LEU A 166 15.83 -4.36 12.40
C LEU A 166 15.59 -2.85 12.38
N ALA A 167 14.44 -2.39 12.86
CA ALA A 167 14.10 -0.97 12.91
C ALA A 167 15.13 -0.15 13.71
N LYS A 168 15.58 -0.67 14.86
CA LYS A 168 16.62 -0.02 15.67
C LYS A 168 17.96 0.07 14.94
N LYS A 169 18.35 -0.99 14.23
CA LYS A 169 19.61 -1.02 13.46
C LYS A 169 19.59 -0.02 12.31
N VAL A 170 18.49 0.06 11.57
CA VAL A 170 18.34 1.00 10.45
C VAL A 170 18.31 2.45 10.95
N ALA A 171 17.70 2.73 12.10
CA ALA A 171 17.67 4.08 12.67
C ALA A 171 19.02 4.55 13.26
N ALA A 172 19.95 3.62 13.50
CA ALA A 172 21.28 3.89 14.06
C ALA A 172 22.39 3.98 13.01
N ALA A 173 22.07 3.69 11.74
CA ALA A 173 22.97 3.76 10.59
C ALA A 173 22.75 5.07 9.82
#